data_AF-A0A432K068-F1
#
_entry.id   AF-A0A432K068-F1
#
_cell.length_a   1.000
_cell.length_b   1.000
_cell.length_c   1.000
_cell.angle_alpha   90.00
_cell.angle_beta   90.00
_cell.angle_gamma   90.00
#
_symmetry.space_group_name_H-M   'P 1'
#
loop_
_entity.id
_entity.type
_entity.pdbx_description
1 polymer ?
#
loop_
_entity_poly.entity_id
_entity_poly.type
_entity_poly.pdbx_seq_one_letter_code
_entity_poly.pdbx_strand_id
1 'polypeptide(L)' 'VHISGLIDEIREGDAVEFELKEGKKGMNAVNVKVL' A
#
# COMPACT_ATOMS: atom_id res chain seq x y z
N VAL A 1 20.78 -15.51 -3.26
CA VAL A 1 19.48 -14.97 -2.80
C VAL A 1 19.41 -13.53 -3.28
N HIS A 2 18.91 -13.31 -4.49
CA HIS A 2 18.77 -11.96 -5.05
C HIS A 2 17.35 -11.48 -4.75
N ILE A 3 17.21 -10.53 -3.84
CA ILE A 3 16.01 -9.68 -3.75
C ILE A 3 16.18 -8.63 -4.85
N SER A 4 16.04 -9.06 -6.11
CA SER A 4 16.01 -8.17 -7.27
C SER A 4 14.58 -7.72 -7.50
N GLY A 5 14.06 -6.98 -6.54
CA GLY A 5 12.68 -6.50 -6.54
C GLY A 5 12.40 -5.85 -5.22
N LEU A 6 13.08 -4.73 -4.93
CA LEU A 6 12.58 -3.72 -4.01
C LEU A 6 11.19 -3.34 -4.54
N ILE A 7 10.16 -4.04 -4.05
CA ILE A 7 8.80 -3.52 -4.06
C ILE A 7 8.84 -2.52 -2.91
N ASP A 8 8.73 -1.24 -3.24
CA ASP A 8 8.91 -0.09 -2.36
C ASP A 8 8.71 -0.41 -0.88
N GLU A 9 9.79 -0.30 -0.10
CA GLU A 9 9.73 -0.48 1.35
C GLU A 9 8.91 0.67 1.93
N ILE A 10 7.60 0.49 2.11
CA ILE A 10 6.75 1.44 2.84
C ILE A 10 7.17 1.39 4.30
N ARG A 11 7.70 2.50 4.81
CA ARG A 11 8.12 2.64 6.20
C ARG A 11 7.05 3.37 7.00
N GLU A 12 7.04 3.13 8.30
CA GLU A 12 6.17 3.87 9.20
C GLU A 12 6.50 5.37 9.12
N GLY A 13 5.49 6.20 8.83
CA GLY A 13 5.65 7.64 8.65
C GLY A 13 5.69 8.10 7.18
N ASP A 14 5.76 7.17 6.22
CA ASP A 14 5.67 7.54 4.80
C ASP A 14 4.25 7.98 4.43
N ALA A 15 4.17 9.07 3.68
CA ALA A 15 2.90 9.52 3.12
C ALA A 15 2.55 8.63 1.93
N VAL A 16 1.43 7.92 2.03
CA VAL A 16 0.94 7.01 0.99
C VAL A 16 -0.42 7.45 0.48
N GLU A 17 -0.62 7.32 -0.81
CA GLU A 17 -1.92 7.44 -1.46
C GLU A 17 -2.57 6.06 -1.57
N PHE A 18 -3.86 5.98 -1.29
CA PHE A 18 -4.66 4.77 -1.43
C PHE A 18 -6.10 5.11 -1.78
N GLU A 19 -6.79 4.16 -2.38
CA GLU A 19 -8.20 4.28 -2.72
C GLU A 19 -9.06 3.54 -1.70
N LEU A 20 -10.20 4.10 -1.30
CA LEU A 20 -11.15 3.43 -0.43
C LEU A 20 -12.21 2.68 -1.24
N LYS A 21 -12.43 1.40 -0.92
CA LYS A 21 -13.42 0.55 -1.57
C LYS A 21 -14.27 -0.20 -0.54
N GLU A 22 -15.59 -0.19 -0.72
CA GLU A 22 -16.50 -0.98 0.11
C GLU A 22 -16.31 -2.48 -0.16
N GLY A 23 -15.95 -3.21 0.89
CA GLY A 23 -15.88 -4.67 0.88
C GLY A 23 -16.91 -5.28 1.81
N LYS A 24 -16.97 -6.61 1.82
CA LYS A 24 -17.95 -7.38 2.59
C LYS A 24 -17.96 -7.11 4.10
N LYS A 25 -16.92 -6.47 4.64
CA LYS A 25 -16.75 -6.16 6.06
C LYS A 25 -16.60 -4.65 6.34
N GLY A 26 -16.84 -3.79 5.35
CA GLY A 26 -16.66 -2.34 5.46
C GLY A 26 -15.67 -1.78 4.44
N MET A 27 -15.28 -0.51 4.60
CA MET A 27 -14.33 0.19 3.74
C MET A 27 -12.92 -0.41 3.87
N ASN A 28 -12.26 -0.67 2.74
CA ASN A 28 -10.89 -1.17 2.66
C ASN A 28 -10.04 -0.21 1.81
N ALA A 29 -8.79 0.00 2.21
CA ALA A 29 -7.80 0.67 1.38
C ALA A 29 -7.26 -0.30 0.32
N VAL A 30 -7.26 0.11 -0.95
CA VAL A 30 -6.75 -0.65 -2.10
C VAL A 30 -5.80 0.25 -2.91
N ASN A 31 -4.95 -0.35 -3.75
CA ASN A 31 -3.98 0.36 -4.59
C ASN A 31 -3.06 1.33 -3.81
N VAL A 32 -2.50 0.89 -2.69
CA VAL A 32 -1.57 1.70 -1.88
C VAL A 32 -0.29 1.98 -2.67
N LYS A 33 0.10 3.26 -2.74
CA LYS A 33 1.32 3.75 -3.39
C LYS A 33 1.99 4.80 -2.52
N VAL A 34 3.31 4.86 -2.52
CA VAL A 34 4.07 5.94 -1.88
C VAL A 34 3.97 7.21 -2.74
N LEU A 35 3.82 8.38 -2.10
CA LEU A 35 3.85 9.69 -2.77
C LEU A 35 5.27 10.14 -3.14
#